data_AF-A0A191UEI9-F1
#
_entry.id   AF-A0A191UEI9-F1
#
_cell.length_a   1.000
_cell.length_b   1.000
_cell.length_c   1.000
_cell.angle_alpha   90.00
_cell.angle_beta   90.00
_cell.angle_gamma   90.00
#
_symmetry.space_group_name_H-M   'P 1'
#
loop_
_entity.id
_entity.type
_entity.pdbx_description
1 polymer ?
#
loop_
_entity_poly.entity_id
_entity_poly.type
_entity_poly.pdbx_seq_one_letter_code
_entity_poly.pdbx_strand_id
1 'polypeptide(L)'
;MKSISHSMTNLSKSLLVAILSASLVLITGCSTTPRAKPAGVIDRSGGSTSNEPAPPGYYRVKKGDTLARIALDHGQGPRDVAQWNKAENPNFNPNVIEVGDLILIKPPASAKAAKPVDSKPTASAQKVDAPAPAETSKPEVVAEPGIRLSWPAKGKVTGEFNETNKGIDIAGKVGEPVLAAADGKVVYAGNSLRGYGNLVIVKHDNTYLTAYAHNSKLLVKEGDSVRKGQKIAEMGDTDTNSAKLHFELRVNGKPVNPTPYLQ
;
A
#
# COMPACT_ATOMS: atom_id res chain seq x y z
N MET A 1 57.42 -39.21 -46.16
CA MET A 1 58.80 -39.50 -45.71
C MET A 1 59.78 -39.27 -46.86
N LYS A 2 60.41 -38.09 -46.93
CA LYS A 2 61.85 -37.89 -47.23
C LYS A 2 62.16 -36.41 -47.25
N SER A 3 62.99 -36.02 -46.29
CA SER A 3 63.60 -34.70 -46.08
C SER A 3 64.91 -34.65 -46.85
N ILE A 4 65.23 -33.52 -47.50
CA ILE A 4 66.60 -33.11 -47.83
C ILE A 4 66.71 -31.58 -47.70
N SER A 5 67.50 -31.15 -46.71
CA SER A 5 68.14 -29.83 -46.53
C SER A 5 69.31 -29.65 -47.52
N HIS A 6 69.92 -28.51 -47.88
CA HIS A 6 70.42 -27.34 -47.12
C HIS A 6 71.01 -26.31 -48.13
N SER A 7 71.31 -25.09 -47.64
CA SER A 7 72.39 -24.15 -48.03
C SER A 7 71.88 -22.78 -48.51
N MET A 8 71.80 -21.75 -47.65
CA MET A 8 72.86 -20.83 -47.18
C MET A 8 73.49 -19.93 -48.25
N THR A 9 73.14 -18.64 -48.23
CA THR A 9 74.11 -17.53 -48.31
C THR A 9 73.62 -16.36 -47.45
N ASN A 10 74.50 -15.94 -46.54
CA ASN A 10 74.36 -14.80 -45.64
C ASN A 10 74.76 -13.50 -46.36
N LEU A 11 74.39 -12.38 -45.72
CA LEU A 11 75.32 -11.31 -45.29
C LEU A 11 75.21 -9.93 -45.99
N SER A 12 74.60 -8.97 -45.27
CA SER A 12 75.12 -7.62 -44.93
C SER A 12 73.94 -6.69 -44.58
N LYS A 13 73.46 -6.67 -43.33
CA LYS A 13 73.87 -5.76 -42.25
C LYS A 13 74.03 -4.29 -42.66
N SER A 14 72.95 -3.55 -42.42
CA SER A 14 72.93 -2.35 -41.57
C SER A 14 74.09 -1.37 -41.72
N LEU A 15 73.87 -0.31 -42.50
CA LEU A 15 74.56 0.95 -42.32
C LEU A 15 73.60 2.10 -42.69
N LEU A 16 73.62 3.15 -41.87
CA LEU A 16 72.96 4.47 -42.02
C LEU A 16 71.53 4.64 -41.50
N VAL A 17 71.48 4.67 -40.17
CA VAL A 17 70.58 5.51 -39.36
C VAL A 17 70.93 7.00 -39.55
N ALA A 18 69.88 7.85 -39.54
CA ALA A 18 69.85 9.30 -39.24
C ALA A 18 70.31 10.35 -40.28
N ILE A 19 69.33 10.93 -40.99
CA ILE A 19 69.24 12.36 -41.39
C ILE A 19 67.72 12.70 -41.36
N LEU A 20 67.15 13.25 -40.28
CA LEU A 20 67.00 14.66 -39.90
C LEU A 20 66.24 15.55 -40.91
N SER A 21 65.32 16.37 -40.38
CA SER A 21 64.56 17.50 -40.96
C SER A 21 63.32 17.15 -41.82
N ALA A 22 62.13 17.15 -41.22
CA ALA A 22 61.27 18.32 -40.96
C ALA A 22 60.39 18.70 -42.16
N SER A 23 59.17 18.18 -42.21
CA SER A 23 58.05 18.78 -42.93
C SER A 23 56.78 18.62 -42.11
N LEU A 24 56.52 19.68 -41.34
CA LEU A 24 55.29 20.00 -40.63
C LEU A 24 54.19 20.26 -41.67
N VAL A 25 53.20 19.37 -41.77
CA VAL A 25 51.91 19.68 -42.40
C VAL A 25 50.82 19.50 -41.34
N LEU A 26 50.25 20.63 -40.96
CA LEU A 26 49.09 20.79 -40.11
C LEU A 26 47.86 20.14 -40.73
N ILE A 27 47.30 19.13 -40.06
CA ILE A 27 45.88 18.78 -40.20
C ILE A 27 45.32 18.53 -38.80
N THR A 28 44.98 19.62 -38.12
CA THR A 28 43.99 19.62 -37.04
C THR A 28 42.61 19.41 -37.65
N GLY A 29 42.15 18.16 -37.66
CA GLY A 29 40.78 17.77 -37.92
C GLY A 29 40.18 17.10 -36.69
N CYS A 30 39.44 17.86 -35.88
CA CYS A 30 38.57 17.33 -34.85
C CYS A 30 37.37 16.64 -35.51
N SER A 31 37.25 15.32 -35.36
CA SER A 31 35.95 14.65 -35.46
C SER A 31 35.86 13.56 -34.40
N THR A 32 35.73 13.98 -33.14
CA THR A 32 35.08 13.16 -32.12
C THR A 32 33.62 13.02 -32.54
N THR A 33 33.29 11.92 -33.21
CA THR A 33 31.90 11.51 -33.31
C THR A 33 31.41 11.18 -31.89
N PRO A 34 30.34 11.81 -31.39
CA PRO A 34 29.69 11.24 -30.22
C PRO A 34 29.19 9.87 -30.66
N ARG A 35 29.72 8.81 -30.04
CA ARG A 35 29.12 7.49 -30.13
C ARG A 35 27.74 7.63 -29.50
N ALA A 36 26.75 7.94 -30.33
CA ALA A 36 25.37 7.79 -29.98
C ALA A 36 25.24 6.36 -29.47
N LYS A 37 24.85 6.21 -28.19
CA LYS A 37 24.38 4.93 -27.68
C LYS A 37 23.37 4.43 -28.72
N PRO A 38 23.46 3.17 -29.21
CA PRO A 38 22.40 2.66 -30.04
C PRO A 38 21.11 2.86 -29.25
N ALA A 39 20.14 3.57 -29.86
CA ALA A 39 18.81 3.68 -29.28
C ALA A 39 18.37 2.25 -28.97
N GLY A 40 18.02 1.98 -27.71
CA GLY A 40 17.53 0.68 -27.32
C GLY A 40 16.38 0.32 -28.25
N VAL A 41 16.52 -0.80 -28.97
CA VAL A 41 15.44 -1.34 -29.78
C VAL A 41 14.34 -1.71 -28.81
N ILE A 42 13.31 -0.87 -28.73
CA ILE A 42 12.07 -1.25 -28.07
C ILE A 42 11.37 -2.18 -29.05
N ASP A 43 11.35 -3.47 -28.70
CA ASP A 43 10.49 -4.43 -29.36
C ASP A 43 9.03 -3.99 -29.15
N ARG A 44 8.43 -3.41 -30.20
CA ARG A 44 7.00 -3.06 -30.24
C ARG A 44 6.16 -4.25 -30.73
N SER A 45 6.55 -5.45 -30.30
CA SER A 45 5.76 -6.66 -30.47
C SER A 45 4.80 -6.77 -29.27
N GLY A 46 3.50 -6.63 -29.55
CA GLY A 46 2.44 -6.67 -28.56
C GLY A 46 2.43 -7.96 -27.74
N GLY A 47 2.65 -7.82 -26.44
CA GLY A 47 2.50 -8.89 -25.46
C GLY A 47 2.77 -8.33 -24.08
N SER A 48 1.70 -8.15 -23.30
CA SER A 48 1.73 -7.71 -21.90
C SER A 48 2.78 -8.50 -21.11
N THR A 49 3.93 -7.89 -20.81
CA THR A 49 4.96 -8.49 -19.98
C THR A 49 4.54 -8.37 -18.53
N SER A 50 3.87 -9.41 -18.03
CA SER A 50 3.48 -9.63 -16.64
C SER A 50 4.65 -9.73 -15.64
N ASN A 51 5.90 -9.50 -16.08
CA ASN A 51 7.11 -9.77 -15.32
C ASN A 51 7.94 -8.53 -14.97
N GLU A 52 7.54 -7.32 -15.40
CA GLU A 52 8.22 -6.08 -15.01
C GLU A 52 7.68 -5.56 -13.66
N PRO A 53 8.56 -5.27 -12.67
CA PRO A 53 8.15 -4.67 -11.40
C PRO A 53 7.32 -3.40 -11.60
N ALA A 54 6.30 -3.20 -10.76
CA ALA A 54 5.51 -1.97 -10.83
C ALA A 54 6.38 -0.74 -10.50
N PRO A 55 6.25 0.37 -11.24
CA PRO A 55 6.92 1.62 -10.90
C PRO A 55 6.58 2.09 -9.48
N PRO A 56 7.46 2.85 -8.80
CA PRO A 56 7.18 3.35 -7.46
C PRO A 56 5.85 4.11 -7.37
N GLY A 57 4.98 3.70 -6.45
CA GLY A 57 3.65 4.30 -6.29
C GLY A 57 2.55 3.67 -7.14
N TYR A 58 2.91 2.73 -8.01
CA TYR A 58 1.97 1.88 -8.73
C TYR A 58 1.97 0.46 -8.17
N TYR A 59 0.85 -0.22 -8.36
CA TYR A 59 0.68 -1.64 -8.14
C TYR A 59 0.30 -2.32 -9.45
N ARG A 60 0.91 -3.47 -9.75
CA ARG A 60 0.56 -4.26 -10.94
C ARG A 60 -0.51 -5.29 -10.56
N VAL A 61 -1.68 -5.18 -11.18
CA VAL A 61 -2.84 -6.05 -10.93
C VAL A 61 -2.49 -7.50 -11.22
N LYS A 62 -2.82 -8.37 -10.27
CA LYS A 62 -2.66 -9.82 -10.36
C LYS A 62 -4.02 -10.49 -10.48
N LYS A 63 -4.00 -11.75 -10.90
CA LYS A 63 -5.20 -12.57 -11.00
C LYS A 63 -5.90 -12.67 -9.63
N GLY A 64 -7.17 -12.27 -9.59
CA GLY A 64 -8.00 -12.32 -8.38
C GLY A 64 -8.02 -11.03 -7.57
N ASP A 65 -7.24 -10.02 -7.98
CA ASP A 65 -7.28 -8.71 -7.32
C ASP A 65 -8.59 -7.97 -7.60
N THR A 66 -8.98 -7.15 -6.64
CA THR A 66 -9.99 -6.10 -6.82
C THR A 66 -9.38 -4.76 -6.43
N LEU A 67 -9.87 -3.66 -7.00
CA LEU A 67 -9.37 -2.33 -6.67
C LEU A 67 -9.46 -2.05 -5.17
N ALA A 68 -10.55 -2.50 -4.54
CA ALA A 68 -10.76 -2.35 -3.12
C ALA A 68 -9.74 -3.14 -2.29
N ARG A 69 -9.38 -4.36 -2.70
CA ARG A 69 -8.39 -5.19 -1.99
C ARG A 69 -7.00 -4.57 -2.11
N ILE A 70 -6.63 -4.17 -3.32
CA ILE A 70 -5.36 -3.48 -3.59
C ILE A 70 -5.27 -2.21 -2.73
N ALA A 71 -6.29 -1.36 -2.77
CA ALA A 71 -6.30 -0.12 -2.00
C ALA A 71 -6.09 -0.39 -0.50
N LEU A 72 -6.83 -1.35 0.06
CA LEU A 72 -6.75 -1.72 1.48
C LEU A 72 -5.37 -2.23 1.88
N ASP A 73 -4.79 -3.14 1.10
CA ASP A 73 -3.47 -3.72 1.36
C ASP A 73 -2.36 -2.66 1.26
N HIS A 74 -2.64 -1.53 0.60
CA HIS A 74 -1.77 -0.36 0.49
C HIS A 74 -2.17 0.81 1.40
N GLY A 75 -3.10 0.59 2.34
CA GLY A 75 -3.48 1.58 3.33
C GLY A 75 -4.31 2.74 2.79
N GLN A 76 -4.95 2.58 1.63
CA GLN A 76 -5.73 3.60 0.95
C GLN A 76 -7.22 3.29 0.96
N GLY A 77 -8.03 4.35 0.88
CA GLY A 77 -9.46 4.22 0.61
C GLY A 77 -9.69 3.80 -0.85
N PRO A 78 -10.53 2.79 -1.12
CA PRO A 78 -10.85 2.38 -2.49
C PRO A 78 -11.33 3.53 -3.39
N ARG A 79 -12.15 4.46 -2.88
CA ARG A 79 -12.58 5.64 -3.63
C ARG A 79 -11.45 6.61 -3.93
N ASP A 80 -10.54 6.83 -2.99
CA ASP A 80 -9.41 7.72 -3.22
C ASP A 80 -8.53 7.17 -4.34
N VAL A 81 -8.23 5.86 -4.29
CA VAL A 81 -7.50 5.15 -5.37
C VAL A 81 -8.25 5.24 -6.69
N ALA A 82 -9.56 5.00 -6.70
CA ALA A 82 -10.37 5.13 -7.92
C ALA A 82 -10.32 6.56 -8.49
N GLN A 83 -10.36 7.57 -7.64
CA GLN A 83 -10.30 8.98 -8.05
C GLN A 83 -8.94 9.35 -8.63
N TRP A 84 -7.84 8.90 -8.01
CA TRP A 84 -6.50 9.16 -8.52
C TRP A 84 -6.30 8.53 -9.90
N ASN A 85 -6.71 7.26 -10.07
CA ASN A 85 -6.57 6.57 -11.35
C ASN A 85 -7.49 7.16 -12.44
N LYS A 86 -8.68 7.64 -12.08
CA LYS A 86 -9.57 8.34 -13.03
C LYS A 86 -9.05 9.73 -13.42
N ALA A 87 -8.34 10.41 -12.53
CA ALA A 87 -7.71 11.69 -12.83
C ALA A 87 -6.54 11.53 -13.81
N GLU A 88 -5.75 10.46 -13.66
CA GLU A 88 -4.66 10.12 -14.59
C GLU A 88 -5.18 9.54 -15.91
N ASN A 89 -6.22 8.70 -15.86
CA ASN A 89 -6.85 8.08 -17.02
C ASN A 89 -8.37 8.20 -16.95
N PRO A 90 -8.99 9.15 -17.68
CA PRO A 90 -10.45 9.35 -17.68
C PRO A 90 -11.28 8.12 -18.08
N ASN A 91 -10.69 7.17 -18.82
CA ASN A 91 -11.34 5.92 -19.23
C ASN A 91 -11.21 4.79 -18.20
N PHE A 92 -10.54 5.03 -17.08
CA PHE A 92 -10.40 4.05 -16.00
C PHE A 92 -11.76 3.67 -15.41
N ASN A 93 -12.05 2.37 -15.37
CA ASN A 93 -13.25 1.82 -14.74
C ASN A 93 -12.87 1.09 -13.44
N PRO A 94 -13.22 1.60 -12.25
CA PRO A 94 -12.84 0.97 -10.98
C PRO A 94 -13.47 -0.41 -10.75
N ASN A 95 -14.52 -0.75 -11.50
CA ASN A 95 -15.21 -2.04 -11.40
C ASN A 95 -14.60 -3.11 -12.33
N VAL A 96 -13.70 -2.71 -13.25
CA VAL A 96 -13.06 -3.60 -14.23
C VAL A 96 -11.57 -3.28 -14.26
N ILE A 97 -10.78 -4.11 -13.59
CA ILE A 97 -9.31 -4.08 -13.64
C ILE A 97 -8.81 -5.39 -14.23
N GLU A 98 -7.81 -5.32 -15.10
CA GLU A 98 -7.25 -6.47 -15.80
C GLU A 98 -5.87 -6.85 -15.26
N VAL A 99 -5.54 -8.13 -15.37
CA VAL A 99 -4.22 -8.62 -14.94
C VAL A 99 -3.13 -7.94 -15.75
N GLY A 100 -2.19 -7.31 -15.06
CA GLY A 100 -1.10 -6.55 -15.66
C GLY A 100 -1.31 -5.02 -15.63
N ASP A 101 -2.52 -4.54 -15.35
CA ASP A 101 -2.81 -3.10 -15.20
C ASP A 101 -1.95 -2.47 -14.11
N LEU A 102 -1.58 -1.20 -14.30
CA LEU A 102 -0.89 -0.40 -13.30
C LEU A 102 -1.89 0.51 -12.59
N ILE A 103 -2.08 0.29 -11.29
CA ILE A 103 -2.95 1.07 -10.43
C ILE A 103 -2.11 2.02 -9.59
N LEU A 104 -2.37 3.31 -9.69
CA LEU A 104 -1.79 4.33 -8.82
C LEU A 104 -2.35 4.17 -7.40
N ILE A 105 -1.49 3.79 -6.45
CA ILE A 105 -1.85 3.49 -5.05
C ILE A 105 -1.29 4.52 -4.07
N LYS A 106 -0.64 5.58 -4.58
CA LYS A 106 -0.19 6.72 -3.80
C LYS A 106 -0.90 7.99 -4.26
N PRO A 107 -1.20 8.92 -3.34
CA PRO A 107 -1.79 10.19 -3.73
C PRO A 107 -0.85 10.91 -4.72
N PRO A 108 -1.35 11.42 -5.85
CA PRO A 108 -0.55 12.22 -6.76
C PRO A 108 -0.09 13.50 -6.03
N ALA A 109 1.06 14.05 -6.38
CA ALA A 109 1.64 15.22 -5.70
C ALA A 109 0.69 16.45 -5.67
N SER A 110 -0.30 16.48 -6.57
CA SER A 110 -1.35 17.51 -6.66
C SER A 110 -2.59 17.22 -5.79
N ALA A 111 -2.74 16.01 -5.26
CA ALA A 111 -3.77 15.69 -4.29
C ALA A 111 -3.34 16.26 -2.93
N LYS A 112 -3.77 17.50 -2.65
CA LYS A 112 -3.78 18.03 -1.29
C LYS A 112 -4.34 16.94 -0.37
N ALA A 113 -3.50 16.43 0.52
CA ALA A 113 -3.97 15.73 1.71
C ALA A 113 -5.13 16.53 2.28
N ALA A 114 -6.29 15.88 2.47
CA ALA A 114 -7.38 16.50 3.20
C ALA A 114 -6.79 17.00 4.52
N LYS A 115 -6.64 18.32 4.64
CA LYS A 115 -6.12 18.96 5.84
C LYS A 115 -6.98 18.49 7.02
N PRO A 116 -6.40 18.34 8.23
CA PRO A 116 -7.22 18.18 9.42
C PRO A 116 -8.13 19.40 9.48
N VAL A 117 -9.43 19.21 9.35
CA VAL A 117 -10.39 20.27 9.62
C VAL A 117 -10.45 20.40 11.13
N ASP A 118 -9.69 21.37 11.64
CA ASP A 118 -9.82 21.91 12.99
C ASP A 118 -11.30 22.24 13.24
N SER A 119 -12.01 21.30 13.85
CA SER A 119 -13.37 21.52 14.32
C SER A 119 -13.27 21.98 15.75
N LYS A 120 -13.10 23.30 15.89
CA LYS A 120 -13.37 24.07 17.10
C LYS A 120 -14.61 23.51 17.82
N PRO A 121 -14.52 23.12 19.10
CA PRO A 121 -15.67 22.57 19.81
C PRO A 121 -16.62 23.72 20.17
N THR A 122 -17.80 23.75 19.55
CA THR A 122 -18.95 24.46 20.11
C THR A 122 -19.46 23.63 21.28
N ALA A 123 -19.11 24.08 22.48
CA ALA A 123 -19.67 23.59 23.72
C ALA A 123 -21.18 23.76 23.72
N SER A 124 -21.91 22.65 23.84
CA SER A 124 -23.24 22.65 24.45
C SER A 124 -23.11 21.94 25.78
N ALA A 125 -23.25 22.73 26.84
CA ALA A 125 -23.18 22.30 28.21
C ALA A 125 -24.41 21.48 28.58
N GLN A 126 -24.19 20.24 29.05
CA GLN A 126 -25.11 19.62 30.00
C GLN A 126 -24.32 19.18 31.22
N LYS A 127 -24.63 19.87 32.31
CA LYS A 127 -24.17 19.71 33.67
C LYS A 127 -24.83 18.47 34.28
N VAL A 128 -24.04 17.54 34.82
CA VAL A 128 -24.49 16.61 35.86
C VAL A 128 -23.40 16.54 36.93
N ASP A 129 -23.80 16.94 38.14
CA ASP A 129 -22.99 17.00 39.36
C ASP A 129 -22.69 15.60 39.94
N ALA A 130 -21.39 15.38 40.22
CA ALA A 130 -20.76 14.71 41.38
C ALA A 130 -21.07 13.24 41.79
N PRO A 131 -20.19 12.58 42.59
CA PRO A 131 -18.72 12.58 42.62
C PRO A 131 -18.10 11.17 42.50
N ALA A 132 -16.81 11.12 42.19
CA ALA A 132 -15.99 9.91 42.08
C ALA A 132 -15.81 9.15 43.41
N PRO A 133 -15.49 7.85 43.32
CA PRO A 133 -14.38 7.31 44.10
C PRO A 133 -13.24 6.84 43.20
N ALA A 134 -12.02 7.19 43.62
CA ALA A 134 -10.77 6.80 43.02
C ALA A 134 -10.47 5.31 43.25
N GLU A 135 -10.09 4.57 42.21
CA GLU A 135 -9.32 3.34 42.35
C GLU A 135 -8.24 3.21 41.25
N THR A 136 -6.99 3.31 41.72
CA THR A 136 -5.78 2.59 41.30
C THR A 136 -5.47 2.46 39.81
N SER A 137 -4.55 3.32 39.37
CA SER A 137 -3.75 3.20 38.16
C SER A 137 -2.94 1.90 38.14
N LYS A 138 -3.43 0.90 37.40
CA LYS A 138 -2.62 -0.23 36.92
C LYS A 138 -1.62 0.28 35.87
N PRO A 139 -0.38 -0.25 35.79
CA PRO A 139 0.68 0.36 35.00
C PRO A 139 0.25 0.52 33.55
N GLU A 140 0.21 1.78 33.12
CA GLU A 140 0.01 2.18 31.75
C GLU A 140 1.21 1.67 30.96
N VAL A 141 1.05 0.49 30.34
CA VAL A 141 2.00 0.02 29.34
C VAL A 141 1.89 1.02 28.21
N VAL A 142 2.88 1.90 28.17
CA VAL A 142 3.02 2.96 27.19
C VAL A 142 3.17 2.28 25.83
N ALA A 143 2.06 2.15 25.10
CA ALA A 143 2.13 1.97 23.66
C ALA A 143 2.81 3.24 23.12
N GLU A 144 4.06 3.09 22.68
CA GLU A 144 4.80 4.09 21.89
C GLU A 144 3.90 4.68 20.80
N PRO A 145 4.12 5.95 20.37
CA PRO A 145 3.09 6.88 19.92
C PRO A 145 2.48 6.40 18.61
N GLY A 146 1.45 5.56 18.71
CA GLY A 146 0.81 4.95 17.57
C GLY A 146 -0.66 5.28 17.53
N ILE A 147 -1.46 4.55 18.29
CA ILE A 147 -2.89 4.78 18.44
C ILE A 147 -3.40 4.01 19.68
N ARG A 148 -4.41 4.54 20.37
CA ARG A 148 -5.10 3.85 21.48
C ARG A 148 -6.52 3.48 21.08
N LEU A 149 -6.75 2.20 20.85
CA LEU A 149 -8.02 1.67 20.40
C LEU A 149 -8.88 1.27 21.60
N SER A 150 -10.20 1.49 21.54
CA SER A 150 -11.13 0.83 22.45
C SER A 150 -11.57 -0.50 21.87
N TRP A 151 -11.99 -1.41 22.75
CA TRP A 151 -12.72 -2.61 22.36
C TRP A 151 -13.91 -2.29 21.43
N PRO A 152 -13.95 -2.84 20.20
CA PRO A 152 -14.97 -2.52 19.21
C PRO A 152 -16.27 -3.30 19.42
N ALA A 153 -16.24 -4.36 20.23
CA ALA A 153 -17.39 -5.15 20.63
C ALA A 153 -17.15 -5.74 22.03
N LYS A 154 -18.24 -6.10 22.70
CA LYS A 154 -18.17 -6.92 23.92
C LYS A 154 -18.09 -8.38 23.51
N GLY A 155 -17.37 -9.19 24.27
CA GLY A 155 -17.30 -10.62 24.02
C GLY A 155 -15.93 -11.22 24.31
N LYS A 156 -15.86 -12.55 24.21
CA LYS A 156 -14.58 -13.28 24.34
C LYS A 156 -13.90 -13.32 22.97
N VAL A 157 -12.59 -13.13 22.96
CA VAL A 157 -11.77 -13.44 21.77
C VAL A 157 -11.79 -14.96 21.55
N THR A 158 -12.24 -15.38 20.37
CA THR A 158 -12.33 -16.79 19.94
C THR A 158 -11.38 -17.12 18.80
N GLY A 159 -10.81 -16.11 18.14
CA GLY A 159 -9.77 -16.26 17.13
C GLY A 159 -8.68 -15.22 17.36
N GLU A 160 -7.45 -15.67 17.52
CA GLU A 160 -6.28 -14.81 17.73
C GLU A 160 -5.60 -14.49 16.39
N PHE A 161 -4.88 -13.36 16.36
CA PHE A 161 -4.07 -12.97 15.20
C PHE A 161 -2.97 -13.99 14.90
N ASN A 162 -2.87 -14.41 13.64
CA ASN A 162 -1.85 -15.34 13.15
C ASN A 162 -1.70 -15.24 11.62
N GLU A 163 -1.02 -16.21 11.00
CA GLU A 163 -0.79 -16.20 9.55
C GLU A 163 -2.06 -16.34 8.71
N THR A 164 -3.10 -17.03 9.20
CA THR A 164 -4.36 -17.22 8.48
C THR A 164 -5.42 -16.21 8.94
N ASN A 165 -5.41 -15.80 10.21
CA ASN A 165 -6.28 -14.79 10.77
C ASN A 165 -5.57 -13.42 10.87
N LYS A 166 -5.95 -12.48 10.01
CA LYS A 166 -5.33 -11.15 9.91
C LYS A 166 -5.82 -10.14 10.97
N GLY A 167 -6.63 -10.59 11.93
CA GLY A 167 -7.18 -9.78 13.01
C GLY A 167 -7.45 -10.63 14.25
N ILE A 168 -8.47 -10.24 15.01
CA ILE A 168 -9.04 -11.04 16.09
C ILE A 168 -10.52 -11.27 15.83
N ASP A 169 -11.03 -12.42 16.26
CA ASP A 169 -12.45 -12.73 16.24
C ASP A 169 -13.03 -12.56 17.65
N ILE A 170 -14.02 -11.69 17.80
CA ILE A 170 -14.73 -11.44 19.05
C ILE A 170 -16.13 -12.06 18.93
N ALA A 171 -16.41 -13.08 19.74
CA ALA A 171 -17.71 -13.74 19.74
C ALA A 171 -18.80 -12.84 20.31
N GLY A 172 -19.98 -12.88 19.70
CA GLY A 172 -21.15 -12.13 20.17
C GLY A 172 -22.43 -12.68 19.57
N LYS A 173 -23.45 -11.84 19.45
CA LYS A 173 -24.75 -12.19 18.88
C LYS A 173 -25.09 -11.29 17.70
N VAL A 174 -25.86 -11.82 16.76
CA VAL A 174 -26.40 -11.01 15.65
C VAL A 174 -27.19 -9.83 16.21
N GLY A 175 -26.93 -8.63 15.70
CA GLY A 175 -27.58 -7.39 16.15
C GLY A 175 -26.83 -6.64 17.25
N GLU A 176 -25.84 -7.24 17.92
CA GLU A 176 -25.05 -6.55 18.93
C GLU A 176 -24.26 -5.37 18.33
N PRO A 177 -24.08 -4.27 19.09
CA PRO A 177 -23.43 -3.08 18.55
C PRO A 177 -21.95 -3.31 18.28
N VAL A 178 -21.51 -2.93 17.07
CA VAL A 178 -20.10 -2.79 16.71
C VAL A 178 -19.75 -1.31 16.72
N LEU A 179 -18.70 -0.97 17.47
CA LEU A 179 -18.29 0.38 17.79
C LEU A 179 -16.97 0.73 17.08
N ALA A 180 -16.82 1.99 16.65
CA ALA A 180 -15.55 2.48 16.16
C ALA A 180 -14.51 2.49 17.29
N ALA A 181 -13.38 1.82 17.06
CA ALA A 181 -12.31 1.66 18.03
C ALA A 181 -11.53 2.97 18.30
N ALA A 182 -11.56 3.92 17.36
CA ALA A 182 -11.00 5.26 17.50
C ALA A 182 -11.68 6.23 16.51
N ASP A 183 -11.43 7.52 16.68
CA ASP A 183 -11.87 8.57 15.76
C ASP A 183 -11.30 8.34 14.36
N GLY A 184 -12.07 8.63 13.32
CA GLY A 184 -11.56 8.49 11.96
C GLY A 184 -12.60 8.77 10.89
N LYS A 185 -12.23 8.45 9.66
CA LYS A 185 -13.09 8.56 8.48
C LYS A 185 -13.37 7.19 7.91
N VAL A 186 -14.63 6.89 7.62
CA VAL A 186 -15.03 5.67 6.92
C VAL A 186 -14.52 5.74 5.49
N VAL A 187 -13.60 4.87 5.13
CA VAL A 187 -13.02 4.77 3.78
C VAL A 187 -13.58 3.61 2.99
N TYR A 188 -14.39 2.75 3.62
CA TYR A 188 -15.16 1.70 2.95
C TYR A 188 -16.35 1.29 3.81
N ALA A 189 -17.51 1.09 3.18
CA ALA A 189 -18.69 0.50 3.79
C ALA A 189 -19.45 -0.29 2.71
N GLY A 190 -19.39 -1.62 2.75
CA GLY A 190 -19.99 -2.47 1.71
C GLY A 190 -19.64 -3.95 1.86
N ASN A 191 -19.90 -4.75 0.82
CA ASN A 191 -19.74 -6.21 0.83
C ASN A 191 -18.98 -6.77 -0.39
N SER A 192 -18.32 -5.91 -1.16
CA SER A 192 -17.60 -6.29 -2.39
C SER A 192 -16.25 -6.96 -2.10
N LEU A 193 -15.79 -6.94 -0.84
CA LEU A 193 -14.55 -7.60 -0.41
C LEU A 193 -14.88 -9.02 0.09
N ARG A 194 -14.61 -10.00 -0.77
CA ARG A 194 -14.82 -11.42 -0.47
C ARG A 194 -14.05 -11.84 0.79
N GLY A 195 -14.67 -12.68 1.62
CA GLY A 195 -14.12 -13.17 2.88
C GLY A 195 -14.40 -12.27 4.08
N TYR A 196 -14.98 -11.07 3.88
CA TYR A 196 -15.28 -10.12 4.95
C TYR A 196 -16.78 -9.93 5.19
N GLY A 197 -17.65 -10.45 4.31
CA GLY A 197 -19.08 -10.14 4.35
C GLY A 197 -19.32 -8.63 4.31
N ASN A 198 -20.28 -8.14 5.09
CA ASN A 198 -20.47 -6.70 5.25
C ASN A 198 -19.36 -6.10 6.11
N LEU A 199 -18.66 -5.12 5.57
CA LEU A 199 -17.42 -4.60 6.09
C LEU A 199 -17.48 -3.07 6.22
N VAL A 200 -16.97 -2.56 7.34
CA VAL A 200 -16.62 -1.15 7.53
C VAL A 200 -15.11 -1.05 7.66
N ILE A 201 -14.49 -0.07 7.02
CA ILE A 201 -13.07 0.26 7.21
C ILE A 201 -12.98 1.73 7.60
N VAL A 202 -12.34 1.98 8.74
CA VAL A 202 -12.12 3.33 9.30
C VAL A 202 -10.64 3.66 9.20
N LYS A 203 -10.32 4.77 8.52
CA LYS A 203 -8.99 5.37 8.49
C LYS A 203 -8.85 6.36 9.62
N HIS A 204 -7.89 6.14 10.50
CA HIS A 204 -7.61 7.03 11.63
C HIS A 204 -6.62 8.12 11.22
N ASP A 205 -5.59 7.73 10.47
CA ASP A 205 -4.62 8.63 9.83
C ASP A 205 -3.93 7.92 8.64
N ASN A 206 -2.77 8.41 8.19
CA ASN A 206 -2.03 7.81 7.08
C ASN A 206 -1.36 6.46 7.42
N THR A 207 -1.28 6.13 8.71
CA THR A 207 -0.61 4.96 9.26
C THR A 207 -1.61 3.88 9.66
N TYR A 208 -2.72 4.26 10.31
CA TYR A 208 -3.64 3.34 10.98
C TYR A 208 -5.00 3.22 10.29
N LEU A 209 -5.41 1.99 10.05
CA LEU A 209 -6.75 1.60 9.61
C LEU A 209 -7.30 0.51 10.53
N THR A 210 -8.60 0.54 10.79
CA THR A 210 -9.33 -0.58 11.41
C THR A 210 -10.40 -1.12 10.49
N ALA A 211 -10.57 -2.44 10.48
CA ALA A 211 -11.58 -3.11 9.68
C ALA A 211 -12.53 -3.91 10.59
N TYR A 212 -13.83 -3.84 10.31
CA TYR A 212 -14.90 -4.44 11.09
C TYR A 212 -15.74 -5.30 10.15
N ALA A 213 -15.59 -6.62 10.20
CA ALA A 213 -16.17 -7.55 9.24
C ALA A 213 -17.33 -8.38 9.79
N HIS A 214 -17.97 -9.14 8.90
CA HIS A 214 -19.06 -10.08 9.16
C HIS A 214 -20.33 -9.42 9.73
N ASN A 215 -20.49 -8.12 9.54
CA ASN A 215 -21.64 -7.40 10.09
C ASN A 215 -22.95 -7.87 9.46
N SER A 216 -24.05 -7.81 10.20
CA SER A 216 -25.40 -8.01 9.65
C SER A 216 -25.92 -6.74 8.98
N LYS A 217 -25.59 -5.57 9.55
CA LYS A 217 -26.04 -4.26 9.07
C LYS A 217 -24.95 -3.19 9.23
N LEU A 218 -24.80 -2.34 8.22
CA LEU A 218 -23.93 -1.17 8.27
C LEU A 218 -24.75 0.08 8.62
N LEU A 219 -24.28 0.89 9.56
CA LEU A 219 -24.95 2.11 10.03
C LEU A 219 -24.25 3.39 9.59
N VAL A 220 -23.14 3.24 8.87
CA VAL A 220 -22.34 4.32 8.29
C VAL A 220 -22.13 4.04 6.81
N LYS A 221 -21.79 5.08 6.07
CA LYS A 221 -21.42 5.02 4.65
C LYS A 221 -20.01 5.55 4.44
N GLU A 222 -19.43 5.21 3.29
CA GLU A 222 -18.13 5.75 2.90
C GLU A 222 -18.14 7.28 2.84
N GLY A 223 -17.14 7.89 3.48
CA GLY A 223 -17.00 9.33 3.62
C GLY A 223 -17.41 9.87 4.99
N ASP A 224 -18.19 9.13 5.78
CA ASP A 224 -18.62 9.57 7.11
C ASP A 224 -17.44 9.72 8.07
N SER A 225 -17.51 10.71 8.95
CA SER A 225 -16.60 10.83 10.10
C SER A 225 -17.22 10.12 11.31
N VAL A 226 -16.41 9.36 12.03
CA VAL A 226 -16.84 8.59 13.20
C VAL A 226 -15.99 8.94 14.41
N ARG A 227 -16.58 8.87 15.59
CA ARG A 227 -15.87 9.04 16.87
C ARG A 227 -15.65 7.69 17.56
N LYS A 228 -14.62 7.59 18.38
CA LYS A 228 -14.37 6.46 19.28
C LYS A 228 -15.65 6.14 20.08
N GLY A 229 -16.03 4.86 20.08
CA GLY A 229 -17.24 4.37 20.74
C GLY A 229 -18.55 4.60 19.97
N GLN A 230 -18.54 5.29 18.83
CA GLN A 230 -19.73 5.43 17.98
C GLN A 230 -20.16 4.08 17.41
N LYS A 231 -21.44 3.75 17.50
CA LYS A 231 -22.00 2.55 16.83
C LYS A 231 -21.95 2.75 15.32
N ILE A 232 -21.22 1.87 14.63
CA ILE A 232 -20.99 1.93 13.18
C ILE A 232 -21.65 0.79 12.42
N ALA A 233 -21.95 -0.32 13.10
CA ALA A 233 -22.55 -1.49 12.51
C ALA A 233 -23.27 -2.33 13.58
N GLU A 234 -23.94 -3.37 13.12
CA GLU A 234 -24.51 -4.44 13.93
C GLU A 234 -23.78 -5.74 13.59
N MET A 235 -23.32 -6.45 14.61
CA MET A 235 -22.63 -7.72 14.47
C MET A 235 -23.52 -8.72 13.72
N GLY A 236 -22.91 -9.61 12.96
CA GLY A 236 -23.60 -10.65 12.23
C GLY A 236 -22.71 -11.85 11.99
N ASP A 237 -23.09 -12.61 10.98
CA ASP A 237 -22.46 -13.83 10.51
C ASP A 237 -22.28 -13.82 8.98
N THR A 238 -22.24 -12.63 8.35
CA THR A 238 -22.11 -12.57 6.89
C THR A 238 -20.76 -13.10 6.43
N ASP A 239 -20.77 -14.07 5.52
CA ASP A 239 -19.55 -14.72 4.98
C ASP A 239 -18.70 -15.43 6.06
N THR A 240 -19.35 -15.92 7.13
CA THR A 240 -18.76 -16.74 8.20
C THR A 240 -19.79 -17.74 8.74
N ASN A 241 -19.37 -18.66 9.63
CA ASN A 241 -20.21 -19.75 10.14
C ASN A 241 -20.84 -19.47 11.51
N SER A 242 -20.59 -18.31 12.11
CA SER A 242 -21.10 -17.93 13.42
C SER A 242 -21.10 -16.42 13.61
N ALA A 243 -21.97 -15.95 14.51
CA ALA A 243 -22.04 -14.54 14.87
C ALA A 243 -20.77 -14.10 15.60
N LYS A 244 -19.99 -13.23 14.96
CA LYS A 244 -18.73 -12.70 15.50
C LYS A 244 -18.37 -11.39 14.82
N LEU A 245 -17.58 -10.57 15.50
CA LEU A 245 -16.85 -9.48 14.85
C LEU A 245 -15.45 -9.97 14.51
N HIS A 246 -15.09 -9.93 13.23
CA HIS A 246 -13.68 -9.99 12.84
C HIS A 246 -13.13 -8.56 12.79
N PHE A 247 -12.17 -8.28 13.67
CA PHE A 247 -11.58 -6.97 13.85
C PHE A 247 -10.10 -6.98 13.46
N GLU A 248 -9.73 -6.17 12.48
CA GLU A 248 -8.33 -6.04 12.04
C GLU A 248 -7.80 -4.64 12.35
N LEU A 249 -6.51 -4.57 12.72
CA LEU A 249 -5.72 -3.35 12.71
C LEU A 249 -4.68 -3.47 11.58
N ARG A 250 -4.62 -2.45 10.72
CA ARG A 250 -3.55 -2.31 9.72
C ARG A 250 -2.67 -1.12 10.04
N VAL A 251 -1.36 -1.34 9.98
CA VAL A 251 -0.31 -0.34 10.14
C VAL A 251 0.45 -0.25 8.83
N ASN A 252 0.42 0.91 8.17
CA ASN A 252 0.96 1.10 6.82
C ASN A 252 0.41 0.07 5.81
N GLY A 253 -0.89 -0.23 5.89
CA GLY A 253 -1.57 -1.22 5.04
C GLY A 253 -1.35 -2.69 5.44
N LYS A 254 -0.37 -2.99 6.31
CA LYS A 254 -0.09 -4.36 6.75
C LYS A 254 -0.91 -4.74 7.99
N PRO A 255 -1.56 -5.92 8.02
CA PRO A 255 -2.27 -6.37 9.21
C PRO A 255 -1.29 -6.66 10.35
N VAL A 256 -1.63 -6.22 11.56
CA VAL A 256 -0.88 -6.47 12.79
C VAL A 256 -1.83 -6.96 13.89
N ASN A 257 -1.27 -7.59 14.92
CA ASN A 257 -2.08 -8.00 16.07
C ASN A 257 -2.69 -6.76 16.77
N PRO A 258 -4.03 -6.62 16.84
CA PRO A 258 -4.68 -5.47 17.45
C PRO A 258 -4.67 -5.52 18.99
N THR A 259 -4.53 -6.71 19.60
CA THR A 259 -4.68 -6.90 21.06
C THR A 259 -3.80 -5.96 21.91
N PRO A 260 -2.53 -5.69 21.57
CA PRO A 260 -1.70 -4.74 22.33
C PRO A 260 -2.16 -3.28 22.27
N TYR A 261 -3.05 -2.93 21.34
CA TYR A 261 -3.53 -1.56 21.13
C TYR A 261 -4.91 -1.31 21.77
N LEU A 262 -5.57 -2.36 22.26
CA LEU A 262 -6.92 -2.31 22.81
C LEU A 262 -6.90 -2.00 24.31
N GLN A 263 -7.72 -1.01 24.71
CA GLN A 263 -7.90 -0.53 26.09
C GLN A 263 -9.38 -0.51 26.46
#